data_AF-A0A955IS60-F1
#
_entry.id   AF-A0A955IS60-F1
#
_cell.length_a   1.000
_cell.length_b   1.000
_cell.length_c   1.000
_cell.angle_alpha   90.00
_cell.angle_beta   90.00
_cell.angle_gamma   90.00
#
_symmetry.space_group_name_H-M   'P 1'
#
loop_
_entity.id
_entity.type
_entity.pdbx_description
1 polymer ?
#
loop_
_entity_poly.entity_id
_entity_poly.type
_entity_poly.pdbx_seq_one_letter_code
_entity_poly.pdbx_strand_id
1 'polypeptide(L)'
;MERASQALARTDVFEAADLCETALRRAHQRRDFERLARICLPLQEARRAIRLEALEASGAHVHDRRPKEIEPGRHLVQPPLLGIDGTRLQQNALRRRVAALVVTREPMTLDGRWPVVAVGETSFRARVAPPVPGRRVEGTPTWDEPLEG
;
A
#
# COMPACT_ATOMS: atom_id res chain seq x y z
N MET A 1 -6.54 -23.88 -4.78
CA MET A 1 -7.14 -23.59 -3.45
C MET A 1 -6.42 -24.32 -2.36
N GLU A 2 -6.31 -25.65 -2.42
CA GLU A 2 -5.60 -26.46 -1.41
C GLU A 2 -4.22 -25.88 -1.02
N ARG A 3 -3.35 -25.62 -2.00
CA ARG A 3 -2.03 -25.01 -1.75
C ARG A 3 -2.09 -23.64 -1.05
N ALA A 4 -3.07 -22.80 -1.37
CA ALA A 4 -3.22 -21.48 -0.75
C ALA A 4 -3.70 -21.61 0.71
N SER A 5 -4.62 -22.54 0.97
CA SER A 5 -5.06 -22.88 2.33
C SER A 5 -3.91 -23.43 3.17
N GLN A 6 -3.06 -24.28 2.59
CA GLN A 6 -1.87 -24.81 3.26
C GLN A 6 -0.83 -23.71 3.54
N ALA A 7 -0.62 -22.77 2.61
CA ALA A 7 0.26 -21.62 2.82
C ALA A 7 -0.25 -20.74 3.99
N LEU A 8 -1.55 -20.43 4.02
CA LEU A 8 -2.18 -19.71 5.14
C LEU A 8 -2.02 -20.47 6.47
N ALA A 9 -2.23 -21.79 6.48
CA ALA A 9 -2.07 -22.61 7.67
C ALA A 9 -0.63 -22.61 8.21
N ARG A 10 0.36 -22.43 7.33
CA ARG A 10 1.78 -22.25 7.69
C ARG A 10 2.16 -20.80 7.95
N THR A 11 1.22 -19.87 7.92
CA THR A 11 1.46 -18.41 8.04
C THR A 11 2.34 -17.81 6.93
N ASP A 12 2.51 -18.51 5.80
CA ASP A 12 3.16 -17.94 4.60
C ASP A 12 2.14 -17.08 3.83
N VAL A 13 1.90 -15.89 4.36
CA VAL A 13 0.86 -14.97 3.89
C VAL A 13 1.17 -14.39 2.51
N PHE A 14 2.45 -14.27 2.14
CA PHE A 14 2.86 -13.84 0.80
C PHE A 14 2.61 -14.94 -0.23
N GLU A 15 3.02 -16.19 0.05
CA GLU A 15 2.71 -17.32 -0.84
C GLU A 15 1.20 -17.51 -0.99
N ALA A 16 0.45 -17.40 0.11
CA ALA A 16 -1.00 -17.48 0.09
C ALA A 16 -1.65 -16.43 -0.82
N ALA A 17 -1.21 -15.17 -0.72
CA ALA A 17 -1.69 -14.08 -1.57
C ALA A 17 -1.39 -14.35 -3.06
N ASP A 18 -0.15 -14.72 -3.40
CA ASP A 18 0.26 -15.00 -4.78
C ASP A 18 -0.56 -16.15 -5.41
N LEU A 19 -0.75 -17.23 -4.65
CA LEU A 19 -1.55 -18.39 -5.07
C LEU A 19 -3.01 -18.00 -5.27
N CYS A 20 -3.58 -17.19 -4.38
CA CYS A 20 -4.95 -16.71 -4.49
C CYS A 20 -5.14 -15.76 -5.68
N GLU A 21 -4.24 -14.80 -5.90
CA GLU A 21 -4.32 -13.87 -7.04
C GLU A 21 -4.22 -14.61 -8.38
N THR A 22 -3.29 -15.57 -8.47
CA THR A 22 -3.16 -16.43 -9.65
C THR A 22 -4.42 -17.25 -9.89
N ALA A 23 -4.99 -17.84 -8.83
CA ALA A 23 -6.24 -18.60 -8.92
C ALA A 23 -7.43 -17.71 -9.31
N LEU A 24 -7.52 -16.50 -8.75
CA LEU A 24 -8.59 -15.54 -9.04
C LEU A 24 -8.58 -15.16 -10.52
N ARG A 25 -7.41 -14.84 -11.08
CA ARG A 25 -7.24 -14.49 -12.49
C ARG A 25 -7.69 -15.63 -13.41
N ARG A 26 -7.30 -16.87 -13.09
CA ARG A 26 -7.70 -18.07 -13.87
C ARG A 26 -9.21 -18.35 -13.77
N ALA A 27 -9.79 -18.24 -12.57
CA ALA A 27 -11.22 -18.42 -12.39
C ALA A 27 -12.03 -17.35 -13.14
N HIS A 28 -11.57 -16.09 -13.11
CA HIS A 28 -12.19 -15.00 -13.86
C HIS A 28 -12.16 -15.25 -15.37
N GLN A 29 -10.99 -15.63 -15.92
CA GLN A 29 -10.85 -15.97 -17.35
C GLN A 29 -11.80 -17.09 -17.79
N ARG A 30 -12.09 -18.04 -16.90
CA ARG A 30 -13.00 -19.18 -17.15
C ARG A 30 -14.46 -18.89 -16.80
N ARG A 31 -14.77 -17.68 -16.30
CA ARG A 31 -16.10 -17.31 -15.77
C ARG A 31 -16.60 -18.27 -14.67
N ASP A 32 -15.69 -18.82 -13.88
CA ASP A 32 -15.99 -19.71 -12.75
C ASP A 32 -16.26 -18.86 -11.50
N PHE A 33 -17.48 -18.32 -11.42
CA PHE A 33 -17.88 -17.39 -10.37
C PHE A 33 -17.96 -18.04 -8.98
N GLU A 34 -18.28 -19.33 -8.92
CA GLU A 34 -18.27 -20.08 -7.67
C GLU A 34 -16.85 -20.14 -7.10
N ARG A 35 -15.86 -20.47 -7.94
CA ARG A 35 -14.47 -20.48 -7.51
C ARG A 35 -13.96 -19.10 -7.17
N LEU A 36 -14.37 -18.04 -7.90
CA LEU A 36 -14.05 -16.65 -7.53
C LEU A 36 -14.52 -16.33 -6.11
N ALA A 37 -15.79 -16.62 -5.78
CA ALA A 37 -16.34 -16.34 -4.46
C ALA A 37 -15.55 -17.05 -3.35
N ARG A 38 -15.17 -18.31 -3.56
CA ARG A 38 -14.36 -19.09 -2.61
C ARG A 38 -12.92 -18.57 -2.44
N ILE A 39 -12.36 -17.85 -3.41
CA ILE A 39 -11.01 -17.29 -3.35
C ILE A 39 -10.98 -15.98 -2.55
N CYS A 40 -12.08 -15.21 -2.56
CA CYS A 40 -12.11 -13.88 -1.96
C CYS A 40 -11.69 -13.86 -0.48
N LEU A 41 -12.25 -14.75 0.34
CA LEU A 41 -11.95 -14.76 1.79
C LEU A 41 -10.48 -15.10 2.08
N PRO A 42 -9.88 -16.19 1.54
CA PRO A 42 -8.45 -16.44 1.70
C PRO A 42 -7.55 -15.29 1.23
N LEU A 43 -7.88 -14.66 0.10
CA LEU A 43 -7.10 -13.53 -0.43
C LEU A 43 -7.19 -12.30 0.49
N GLN A 44 -8.40 -11.98 0.97
CA GLN A 44 -8.60 -10.89 1.92
C GLN A 44 -7.79 -11.11 3.19
N GLU A 45 -7.73 -12.34 3.67
CA GLU A 45 -7.06 -12.66 4.92
C GLU A 45 -5.54 -12.69 4.82
N ALA A 46 -5.00 -13.20 3.70
CA ALA A 46 -3.58 -13.03 3.39
C ALA A 46 -3.19 -11.53 3.35
N ARG A 47 -3.98 -10.70 2.65
CA ARG A 47 -3.74 -9.25 2.54
C ARG A 47 -3.96 -8.50 3.86
N ARG A 48 -4.86 -8.98 4.72
CA ARG A 48 -5.05 -8.45 6.08
C ARG A 48 -3.80 -8.75 6.91
N ALA A 49 -3.32 -9.99 6.90
CA ALA A 49 -2.15 -10.39 7.68
C ALA A 49 -0.89 -9.63 7.27
N ILE A 50 -0.62 -9.47 5.96
CA ILE A 50 0.52 -8.65 5.45
C ILE A 50 0.43 -7.20 5.98
N ARG A 51 -0.77 -6.61 6.02
CA ARG A 51 -0.96 -5.25 6.55
C ARG A 51 -0.76 -5.18 8.07
N LEU A 52 -1.20 -6.18 8.82
CA LEU A 52 -1.00 -6.24 10.26
C LEU A 52 0.49 -6.37 10.58
N GLU A 53 1.20 -7.26 9.89
CA GLU A 53 2.65 -7.41 10.03
C GLU A 53 3.39 -6.08 9.77
N ALA A 54 2.98 -5.33 8.73
CA ALA A 54 3.53 -4.01 8.45
C ALA A 54 3.21 -2.96 9.53
N LEU A 55 2.06 -3.08 10.21
CA LEU A 55 1.66 -2.18 11.30
C LEU A 55 2.37 -2.51 12.62
N GLU A 56 2.64 -3.79 12.86
CA GLU A 56 3.36 -4.29 14.03
C GLU A 56 4.88 -4.05 13.92
N ALA A 57 5.41 -3.94 12.70
CA ALA A 57 6.79 -3.53 12.48
C ALA A 57 7.04 -2.11 13.04
N SER A 58 8.18 -1.94 13.70
CA SER A 58 8.57 -0.69 14.36
C SER A 58 8.88 0.44 13.36
N GLY A 59 9.20 0.12 12.12
CA GLY A 59 9.58 1.07 11.07
C GLY A 59 8.46 2.03 10.65
N ALA A 60 8.78 3.32 10.65
CA ALA A 60 8.00 4.37 10.01
C ALA A 60 8.95 5.20 9.13
N HIS A 61 8.69 5.22 7.82
CA HIS A 61 9.64 5.74 6.83
C HIS A 61 8.98 6.79 5.95
N VAL A 62 9.57 7.98 5.84
CA VAL A 62 9.11 9.03 4.92
C VAL A 62 10.03 9.07 3.69
N HIS A 63 9.42 9.10 2.50
CA HIS A 63 10.13 9.07 1.22
C HIS A 63 9.81 10.32 0.40
N ASP A 64 10.79 11.20 0.27
CA ASP A 64 10.81 12.31 -0.71
C ASP A 64 11.51 11.90 -2.02
N ARG A 65 12.18 10.74 -2.01
CA ARG A 65 12.88 10.13 -3.14
C ARG A 65 12.67 8.63 -3.11
N ARG A 66 12.83 7.98 -4.26
CA ARG A 66 12.64 6.54 -4.34
C ARG A 66 13.67 5.82 -3.45
N PRO A 67 13.25 5.00 -2.48
CA PRO A 67 14.18 4.28 -1.63
C PRO A 67 14.86 3.14 -2.41
N LYS A 68 16.12 2.85 -2.06
CA LYS A 68 16.88 1.72 -2.63
C LYS A 68 16.44 0.39 -2.02
N GLU A 69 16.20 0.42 -0.71
CA GLU A 69 15.79 -0.71 0.11
C GLU A 69 14.39 -0.48 0.65
N ILE A 70 13.66 -1.57 0.90
CA ILE A 70 12.30 -1.52 1.43
C ILE A 70 12.34 -2.34 2.69
N GLU A 71 12.16 -1.67 3.82
CA GLU A 71 12.07 -2.32 5.13
C GLU A 71 10.60 -2.65 5.46
N PRO A 72 10.34 -3.63 6.35
CA PRO A 72 9.00 -3.84 6.88
C PRO A 72 8.53 -2.63 7.69
N GLY A 73 7.28 -2.20 7.51
CA GLY A 73 6.76 -1.06 8.24
C GLY A 73 5.73 -0.21 7.51
N ARG A 74 5.57 1.00 8.02
CA ARG A 74 4.68 2.03 7.50
C ARG A 74 5.49 3.00 6.65
N HIS A 75 5.08 3.22 5.41
CA HIS A 75 5.78 4.10 4.47
C HIS A 75 4.87 5.24 4.04
N LEU A 76 5.34 6.47 4.21
CA LEU A 76 4.73 7.66 3.63
C LEU A 76 5.55 8.11 2.43
N VAL A 77 4.98 8.02 1.23
CA VAL A 77 5.51 8.67 0.05
C VAL A 77 4.98 10.11 0.02
N GLN A 78 5.88 11.06 -0.18
CA GLN A 78 5.54 12.48 -0.21
C GLN A 78 6.13 13.18 -1.44
N PRO A 79 5.66 14.39 -1.77
CA PRO A 79 6.25 15.18 -2.85
C PRO A 79 7.78 15.31 -2.70
N PRO A 80 8.53 15.34 -3.83
CA PRO A 80 8.05 15.42 -5.22
C PRO A 80 7.49 14.12 -5.82
N LEU A 81 7.47 13.01 -5.07
CA LEU A 81 6.90 11.75 -5.54
C LEU A 81 5.36 11.81 -5.61
N LEU A 82 4.80 11.01 -6.52
CA LEU A 82 3.36 10.97 -6.79
C LEU A 82 2.75 9.63 -6.38
N GLY A 83 1.41 9.54 -6.40
CA GLY A 83 0.69 8.31 -6.05
C GLY A 83 1.16 7.07 -6.83
N ILE A 84 1.60 7.24 -8.08
CA ILE A 84 2.16 6.14 -8.88
C ILE A 84 3.47 5.58 -8.30
N ASP A 85 4.27 6.40 -7.63
CA ASP A 85 5.52 5.98 -7.00
C ASP A 85 5.23 5.19 -5.71
N GLY A 86 4.21 5.59 -4.94
CA GLY A 86 3.70 4.78 -3.83
C GLY A 86 3.18 3.42 -4.29
N THR A 87 2.41 3.37 -5.38
CA THR A 87 1.95 2.10 -5.96
C THR A 87 3.12 1.22 -6.39
N ARG A 88 4.13 1.79 -7.04
CA ARG A 88 5.36 1.07 -7.43
C ARG A 88 6.14 0.55 -6.20
N LEU A 89 6.20 1.34 -5.12
CA LEU A 89 6.83 0.94 -3.87
C LEU A 89 6.09 -0.26 -3.25
N GLN A 90 4.76 -0.17 -3.12
CA GLN A 90 3.93 -1.27 -2.60
C GLN A 90 4.09 -2.55 -3.42
N GLN A 91 4.04 -2.46 -4.74
CA GLN A 91 4.23 -3.61 -5.63
C GLN A 91 5.63 -4.20 -5.51
N ASN A 92 6.66 -3.37 -5.31
CA ASN A 92 8.02 -3.84 -5.10
C ASN A 92 8.15 -4.57 -3.75
N ALA A 93 7.58 -4.01 -2.68
CA ALA A 93 7.54 -4.65 -1.37
C ALA A 93 6.89 -6.04 -1.43
N LEU A 94 5.73 -6.15 -2.07
CA LEU A 94 5.03 -7.43 -2.27
C LEU A 94 5.91 -8.44 -3.03
N ARG A 95 6.54 -8.04 -4.15
CA ARG A 95 7.46 -8.91 -4.90
C ARG A 95 8.67 -9.37 -4.08
N ARG A 96 9.14 -8.53 -3.16
CA ARG A 96 10.27 -8.83 -2.26
C ARG A 96 9.84 -9.54 -0.98
N ARG A 97 8.54 -9.82 -0.80
CA ARG A 97 7.96 -10.39 0.42
C ARG A 97 8.28 -9.56 1.67
N VAL A 98 8.21 -8.24 1.52
CA VAL A 98 8.38 -7.27 2.61
C VAL A 98 7.00 -6.76 2.99
N ALA A 99 6.64 -6.88 4.27
CA ALA A 99 5.39 -6.38 4.81
C ALA A 99 5.46 -4.84 4.94
N ALA A 100 5.01 -4.15 3.89
CA ALA A 100 4.97 -2.70 3.86
C ALA A 100 3.53 -2.19 3.68
N LEU A 101 3.15 -1.21 4.48
CA LEU A 101 1.93 -0.42 4.32
C LEU A 101 2.31 0.94 3.73
N VAL A 102 2.05 1.12 2.43
CA VAL A 102 2.43 2.35 1.72
C VAL A 102 1.23 3.28 1.56
N VAL A 103 1.41 4.53 1.96
CA VAL A 103 0.45 5.63 1.74
C VAL A 103 1.18 6.75 1.01
N THR A 104 0.52 7.43 0.07
CA THR A 104 1.10 8.60 -0.59
C THR A 104 0.33 9.84 -0.23
N ARG A 105 1.02 10.92 0.17
CA ARG A 105 0.45 12.26 0.18
C ARG A 105 0.83 13.00 -1.10
N GLU A 106 -0.06 13.83 -1.60
CA GLU A 106 0.20 14.82 -2.64
C GLU A 106 0.44 16.21 -2.02
N PRO A 107 0.85 17.22 -2.81
CA PRO A 107 0.95 18.61 -2.35
C PRO A 107 -0.26 19.07 -1.55
N MET A 108 -0.01 19.87 -0.51
CA MET A 108 -1.08 20.44 0.32
C MET A 108 -2.01 21.29 -0.54
N THR A 109 -3.32 21.12 -0.33
CA THR A 109 -4.34 21.89 -1.03
C THR A 109 -4.51 23.28 -0.41
N LEU A 110 -5.17 24.19 -1.13
CA LEU A 110 -5.38 25.58 -0.68
C LEU A 110 -6.15 25.68 0.65
N ASP A 111 -6.97 24.68 0.98
CA ASP A 111 -7.70 24.54 2.25
C ASP A 111 -6.83 23.96 3.39
N GLY A 112 -5.52 23.83 3.19
CA GLY A 112 -4.55 23.41 4.22
C GLY A 112 -4.56 21.91 4.53
N ARG A 113 -5.16 21.07 3.67
CA ARG A 113 -5.25 19.62 3.87
C ARG A 113 -4.28 18.86 2.98
N TRP A 114 -3.87 17.68 3.43
CA TRP A 114 -3.11 16.72 2.64
C TRP A 114 -4.04 15.80 1.87
N PRO A 115 -3.97 15.75 0.54
CA PRO A 115 -4.57 14.68 -0.22
C PRO A 115 -3.75 13.40 -0.03
N VAL A 116 -4.30 12.42 0.66
CA VAL A 116 -3.78 11.06 0.71
C VAL A 116 -4.37 10.28 -0.46
N VAL A 117 -3.50 9.70 -1.29
CA VAL A 117 -3.85 9.06 -2.55
C VAL A 117 -3.41 7.60 -2.56
N ALA A 118 -4.30 6.75 -3.07
CA ALA A 118 -3.98 5.40 -3.50
C ALA A 118 -4.28 5.28 -5.01
N VAL A 119 -3.30 4.79 -5.79
CA VAL A 119 -3.41 4.66 -7.24
C VAL A 119 -3.46 3.18 -7.63
N GLY A 120 -4.57 2.73 -8.23
CA GLY A 120 -4.72 1.42 -8.85
C GLY A 120 -5.40 1.53 -10.22
N GLU A 121 -6.24 0.57 -10.59
CA GLU A 121 -7.16 0.72 -11.73
C GLU A 121 -8.12 1.91 -11.54
N THR A 122 -8.43 2.23 -10.28
CA THR A 122 -9.11 3.46 -9.86
C THR A 122 -8.23 4.20 -8.87
N SER A 123 -8.22 5.53 -8.94
CA SER A 123 -7.54 6.37 -7.96
C SER A 123 -8.52 6.82 -6.87
N PHE A 124 -8.14 6.61 -5.61
CA PHE A 124 -8.88 7.09 -4.46
C PHE A 124 -8.07 8.22 -3.79
N ARG A 125 -8.75 9.30 -3.43
CA ARG A 125 -8.15 10.47 -2.76
C ARG A 125 -9.01 10.88 -1.58
N ALA A 126 -8.39 10.98 -0.41
CA ALA A 126 -8.99 11.49 0.81
C ALA A 126 -8.20 12.70 1.33
N ARG A 127 -8.87 13.78 1.73
CA ARG A 127 -8.20 14.95 2.33
C ARG A 127 -8.13 14.77 3.84
N VAL A 128 -6.93 14.75 4.40
CA VAL A 128 -6.68 14.65 5.85
C VAL A 128 -6.01 15.92 6.37
N ALA A 129 -6.19 16.20 7.65
CA ALA A 129 -5.41 17.25 8.30
C ALA A 129 -3.93 16.79 8.39
N PRO A 130 -2.95 17.69 8.22
CA PRO A 130 -1.55 17.39 8.49
C PRO A 130 -1.35 17.00 9.96
N PRO A 131 -0.36 16.12 10.26
CA PRO A 131 -0.17 15.55 11.61
C PRO A 131 0.37 16.56 12.63
N VAL A 132 1.23 17.48 12.18
CA VAL A 132 1.59 18.71 12.91
C VAL A 132 0.73 19.83 12.34
N PRO A 133 0.32 20.87 13.11
CA PRO A 133 -0.37 22.03 12.55
C PRO A 133 0.43 22.56 11.37
N GLY A 134 0.01 22.20 10.16
CA GLY A 134 0.82 22.36 8.97
C GLY A 134 0.99 23.85 8.75
N ARG A 135 2.19 24.38 9.00
CA ARG A 135 2.46 25.76 8.65
C ARG A 135 2.51 25.78 7.14
N ARG A 136 1.47 26.34 6.54
CA ARG A 136 1.47 26.59 5.10
C ARG A 136 2.68 27.46 4.78
N VAL A 137 3.55 26.97 3.91
CA VAL A 137 4.73 27.73 3.48
C VAL A 137 4.47 28.26 2.09
N GLU A 138 4.26 29.58 1.99
CA GLU A 138 4.10 30.23 0.70
C GLU A 138 5.40 30.16 -0.10
N GLY A 139 5.27 30.01 -1.43
CA GLY A 139 6.42 29.94 -2.33
C GLY A 139 7.05 28.56 -2.46
N THR A 140 6.60 27.53 -1.72
CA THR A 140 6.99 26.14 -1.98
C THR A 140 6.02 25.46 -2.96
N PRO A 141 6.49 24.52 -3.81
CA PRO A 141 5.61 23.78 -4.71
C PRO A 141 4.52 22.97 -3.99
N THR A 142 4.76 22.61 -2.72
CA THR A 142 3.91 21.71 -1.94
C THR A 142 3.04 22.45 -0.92
N TRP A 143 3.24 23.76 -0.76
CA TRP A 143 2.59 24.63 0.22
C TRP A 143 2.83 24.24 1.68
N ASP A 144 3.79 23.36 1.95
CA ASP A 144 4.17 22.87 3.27
C ASP A 144 5.67 22.51 3.34
N GLU A 145 6.16 22.29 4.55
CA GLU A 145 7.46 21.66 4.77
C GLU A 145 7.32 20.14 4.60
N PRO A 146 8.21 19.48 3.83
CA PRO A 146 8.28 18.03 3.80
C PRO A 146 8.53 17.49 5.20
N LEU A 147 7.94 16.33 5.54
CA LEU A 147 8.33 15.64 6.76
C LEU A 147 9.76 15.12 6.62
N GLU A 148 10.56 15.26 7.67
CA GLU A 148 11.85 14.57 7.77
C GLU A 148 11.62 13.06 7.93
N GLY A 149 12.45 12.26 7.26
CA GLY A 149 12.33 10.80 7.17
C GLY A 149 13.40 10.05 7.93
#